data_AF-A0A7W1C0W3-F1
#
_entry.id   AF-A0A7W1C0W3-F1
#
_cell.length_a   1.000
_cell.length_b   1.000
_cell.length_c   1.000
_cell.angle_alpha   90.00
_cell.angle_beta   90.00
_cell.angle_gamma   90.00
#
_symmetry.space_group_name_H-M   'P 1'
#
loop_
_entity.id
_entity.type
_entity.pdbx_description
1 polymer ?
#
loop_
_entity_poly.entity_id
_entity_poly.type
_entity_poly.pdbx_seq_one_letter_code
_entity_poly.pdbx_strand_id
1 'polypeptide(L)'
;MNHLEAVRQKFLEVTDRFAGLQAECLNVHVEFPLLQRLALPITIGTAKFPGIKIHDTRMIRLMEVLLHGGTAVGGWRAKDIHAAVITALGITADQYGLNRLRYDLRKLKAHGLLVRDGKRYAYRLSEKGTRVALMFVLFHQKLCGPLANSLFHHQPDAALRPKGKLETAFHKADCSIQSIIQLLEAA
;
A
#
# COMPACT_ATOMS: atom_id res chain seq x y z
N MET A 1 -39.52 -12.87 1.54
CA MET A 1 -38.40 -13.33 0.69
C MET A 1 -38.00 -12.35 -0.43
N ASN A 2 -38.71 -11.22 -0.62
CA ASN A 2 -38.54 -10.33 -1.80
C ASN A 2 -37.33 -9.38 -1.77
N HIS A 3 -36.44 -9.49 -0.77
CA HIS A 3 -35.25 -8.64 -0.66
C HIS A 3 -33.94 -9.39 -0.90
N LEU A 4 -33.98 -10.73 -1.01
CA LEU A 4 -32.78 -11.55 -1.20
C LEU A 4 -32.14 -11.30 -2.58
N GLU A 5 -32.95 -11.12 -3.63
CA GLU A 5 -32.47 -10.79 -4.98
C GLU A 5 -31.73 -9.45 -5.00
N ALA A 6 -32.31 -8.44 -4.34
CA ALA A 6 -31.73 -7.10 -4.24
C ALA A 6 -30.43 -7.09 -3.41
N VAL A 7 -30.38 -7.86 -2.33
CA VAL A 7 -29.17 -8.04 -1.50
C VAL A 7 -28.09 -8.76 -2.30
N ARG A 8 -28.43 -9.83 -3.02
CA ARG A 8 -27.50 -10.59 -3.87
C ARG A 8 -26.93 -9.72 -4.98
N GLN A 9 -27.75 -8.93 -5.68
CA GLN A 9 -27.28 -8.01 -6.71
C GLN A 9 -26.32 -6.96 -6.13
N LYS A 10 -26.64 -6.39 -4.98
CA LYS A 10 -25.75 -5.43 -4.28
C LYS A 10 -24.41 -6.07 -3.92
N PHE A 11 -24.42 -7.31 -3.42
CA PHE A 11 -23.20 -8.04 -3.08
C PHE A 11 -22.38 -8.36 -4.32
N LEU A 12 -22.99 -8.82 -5.40
CA LEU A 12 -22.30 -9.08 -6.67
C LEU A 12 -21.64 -7.81 -7.22
N GLU A 13 -22.34 -6.67 -7.23
CA GLU A 13 -21.72 -5.39 -7.62
C GLU A 13 -20.53 -4.99 -6.72
N VAL A 14 -20.59 -5.30 -5.43
CA VAL A 14 -19.49 -5.02 -4.50
C VAL A 14 -18.32 -5.98 -4.74
N THR A 15 -18.60 -7.25 -4.95
CA THR A 15 -17.59 -8.28 -5.25
C THR A 15 -16.93 -8.03 -6.60
N ASP A 16 -17.68 -7.61 -7.62
CA ASP A 16 -17.14 -7.28 -8.94
C ASP A 16 -16.27 -6.02 -8.89
N ARG A 17 -16.71 -4.99 -8.14
CA ARG A 17 -15.85 -3.81 -7.87
C ARG A 17 -14.58 -4.19 -7.11
N PHE A 18 -14.70 -5.10 -6.15
CA PHE A 18 -13.55 -5.61 -5.40
C PHE A 18 -12.60 -6.41 -6.30
N ALA A 19 -13.13 -7.28 -7.17
CA ALA A 19 -12.35 -8.04 -8.14
C ALA A 19 -11.70 -7.14 -9.20
N GLY A 20 -12.40 -6.11 -9.65
CA GLY A 20 -11.85 -5.06 -10.53
C GLY A 20 -10.71 -4.31 -9.87
N LEU A 21 -10.88 -3.87 -8.62
CA LEU A 21 -9.83 -3.27 -7.82
C LEU A 21 -8.65 -4.24 -7.65
N GLN A 22 -8.91 -5.53 -7.38
CA GLN A 22 -7.88 -6.55 -7.23
C GLN A 22 -7.10 -6.78 -8.53
N ALA A 23 -7.77 -6.77 -9.68
CA ALA A 23 -7.13 -6.86 -10.99
C ALA A 23 -6.28 -5.62 -11.29
N GLU A 24 -6.76 -4.41 -10.95
CA GLU A 24 -5.98 -3.17 -11.04
C GLU A 24 -4.75 -3.21 -10.13
N CYS A 25 -4.87 -3.73 -8.91
CA CYS A 25 -3.75 -3.94 -7.99
C CYS A 25 -2.69 -4.87 -8.56
N LEU A 26 -3.09 -5.92 -9.28
CA LEU A 26 -2.20 -6.90 -9.89
C LEU A 26 -1.59 -6.43 -11.21
N ASN A 27 -2.22 -5.46 -11.89
CA ASN A 27 -1.72 -4.89 -13.14
C ASN A 27 -0.82 -3.65 -12.94
N VAL A 28 -0.48 -3.30 -11.70
CA VAL A 28 0.51 -2.25 -11.43
C VAL A 28 1.88 -2.74 -11.84
N HIS A 29 2.29 -2.42 -13.08
CA HIS A 29 3.66 -2.59 -13.51
C HIS A 29 4.54 -1.62 -12.71
N VAL A 30 5.54 -2.17 -12.02
CA VAL A 30 6.52 -1.37 -11.29
C VAL A 30 7.40 -0.67 -12.31
N GLU A 31 7.05 0.55 -12.69
CA GLU A 31 7.96 1.40 -13.44
C GLU A 31 9.08 1.86 -12.50
N PHE A 32 10.24 1.21 -12.59
CA PHE A 32 11.44 1.59 -11.83
C PHE A 32 11.78 3.10 -11.94
N PRO A 33 11.59 3.77 -13.10
CA PRO A 33 11.73 5.22 -13.20
C PRO A 33 10.78 6.02 -12.30
N LEU A 34 9.54 5.55 -12.10
CA LEU A 34 8.58 6.19 -11.19
C LEU A 34 9.05 6.07 -9.73
N LEU A 35 9.53 4.89 -9.32
CA LEU A 35 10.10 4.69 -7.99
C LEU A 35 11.30 5.61 -7.72
N GLN A 36 12.22 5.70 -8.68
CA GLN A 36 13.38 6.58 -8.58
C GLN A 36 12.94 8.04 -8.44
N ARG A 37 11.97 8.49 -9.24
CA ARG A 37 11.42 9.84 -9.14
C ARG A 37 10.75 10.12 -7.79
N LEU A 38 10.01 9.16 -7.25
CA LEU A 38 9.39 9.30 -5.93
C LEU A 38 10.43 9.41 -4.82
N ALA A 39 11.54 8.68 -4.91
CA ALA A 39 12.63 8.72 -3.93
C ALA A 39 13.39 10.06 -3.90
N LEU A 40 13.31 10.86 -4.95
CA LEU A 40 13.97 12.15 -5.06
C LEU A 40 13.13 13.29 -4.45
N PRO A 41 13.77 14.32 -3.87
CA PRO A 41 13.06 15.51 -3.42
C PRO A 41 12.50 16.30 -4.61
N ILE A 42 11.38 16.97 -4.39
CA ILE A 42 10.72 17.82 -5.40
C ILE A 42 10.53 19.23 -4.86
N THR A 43 10.46 20.20 -5.75
CA THR A 43 10.18 21.61 -5.42
C THR A 43 8.86 22.02 -6.07
N ILE A 44 7.98 22.67 -5.30
CA ILE A 44 6.72 23.23 -5.78
C ILE A 44 6.65 24.68 -5.33
N GLY A 45 6.68 25.61 -6.27
CA GLY A 45 6.89 27.03 -5.97
C GLY A 45 8.21 27.23 -5.25
N THR A 46 8.18 27.87 -4.09
CA THR A 46 9.36 28.09 -3.23
C THR A 46 9.61 26.97 -2.22
N ALA A 47 8.68 26.02 -2.08
CA ALA A 47 8.75 24.97 -1.06
C ALA A 47 9.41 23.69 -1.60
N LYS A 48 10.35 23.13 -0.82
CA LYS A 48 11.01 21.85 -1.10
C LYS A 48 10.39 20.74 -0.25
N PHE A 49 10.04 19.62 -0.88
CA PHE A 49 9.47 18.43 -0.26
C PHE A 49 10.41 17.25 -0.40
N PRO A 50 10.66 16.47 0.68
CA PRO A 50 11.51 15.28 0.59
C PRO A 50 10.92 14.22 -0.34
N GLY A 51 11.79 13.35 -0.86
CA GLY A 51 11.38 12.14 -1.56
C GLY A 51 10.76 11.11 -0.63
N ILE A 52 9.97 10.20 -1.19
CA ILE A 52 9.29 9.09 -0.53
C ILE A 52 10.08 7.82 -0.86
N LYS A 53 10.74 7.26 0.16
CA LYS A 53 11.53 6.03 0.02
C LYS A 53 10.61 4.81 0.08
N ILE A 54 10.86 3.84 -0.79
CA ILE A 54 10.07 2.60 -0.87
C ILE A 54 10.08 1.78 0.42
N HIS A 55 11.12 1.92 1.24
CA HIS A 55 11.29 1.20 2.51
C HIS A 55 10.93 2.04 3.76
N ASP A 56 10.39 3.25 3.62
CA ASP A 56 9.98 4.05 4.79
C ASP A 56 8.70 3.45 5.39
N THR A 57 8.85 2.68 6.47
CA THR A 57 7.74 1.97 7.16
C THR A 57 6.59 2.91 7.52
N ARG A 58 6.89 4.13 7.95
CA ARG A 58 5.87 5.12 8.33
C ARG A 58 5.08 5.57 7.11
N MET A 59 5.72 5.78 5.97
CA MET A 59 5.02 6.13 4.72
C MET A 59 4.19 4.96 4.20
N ILE A 60 4.72 3.73 4.29
CA ILE A 60 4.00 2.51 3.89
C ILE A 60 2.73 2.35 4.74
N ARG A 61 2.81 2.47 6.07
CA ARG A 61 1.63 2.35 6.95
C ARG A 61 0.62 3.47 6.73
N LEU A 62 1.08 4.70 6.48
CA LEU A 62 0.17 5.79 6.10
C LEU A 62 -0.55 5.48 4.78
N MET A 63 0.16 4.99 3.76
CA MET A 63 -0.44 4.59 2.48
C MET A 63 -1.42 3.43 2.64
N GLU A 64 -1.09 2.44 3.47
CA GLU A 64 -1.97 1.32 3.81
C GLU A 64 -3.27 1.81 4.44
N VAL A 65 -3.21 2.69 5.45
CA VAL A 65 -4.40 3.30 6.06
C VAL A 65 -5.23 4.07 5.03
N LEU A 66 -4.58 4.84 4.15
CA LEU A 66 -5.26 5.60 3.11
C LEU A 66 -5.95 4.71 2.06
N LEU A 67 -5.39 3.54 1.74
CA LEU A 67 -6.02 2.56 0.86
C LEU A 67 -7.29 1.98 1.47
N HIS A 68 -7.24 1.56 2.74
CA HIS A 68 -8.44 1.10 3.46
C HIS A 68 -9.50 2.20 3.51
N GLY A 69 -9.05 3.45 3.68
CA GLY A 69 -9.90 4.61 3.77
C GLY A 69 -10.56 5.07 2.46
N GLY A 70 -10.08 4.61 1.30
CA GLY A 70 -10.68 4.90 -0.01
C GLY A 70 -12.12 4.38 -0.17
N THR A 71 -12.55 3.47 0.71
CA THR A 71 -13.92 2.93 0.76
C THR A 71 -14.94 3.87 1.41
N ALA A 72 -14.49 4.91 2.12
CA ALA A 72 -15.37 5.89 2.76
C ALA A 72 -15.78 6.98 1.76
N VAL A 73 -17.10 7.14 1.54
CA VAL A 73 -17.74 8.01 0.52
C VAL A 73 -17.39 9.52 0.64
N GLY A 74 -16.62 9.95 1.64
CA GLY A 74 -16.20 11.35 1.84
C GLY A 74 -14.69 11.60 1.88
N GLY A 75 -13.84 10.57 1.80
CA GLY A 75 -12.43 10.68 2.17
C GLY A 75 -12.23 10.83 3.67
N TRP A 76 -10.98 10.96 4.11
CA TRP A 76 -10.63 10.93 5.54
C TRP A 76 -10.13 12.28 6.05
N ARG A 77 -10.60 12.70 7.23
CA ARG A 77 -10.04 13.89 7.89
C ARG A 77 -8.73 13.52 8.56
N ALA A 78 -7.84 14.51 8.74
CA ALA A 78 -6.52 14.27 9.34
C ALA A 78 -6.60 13.60 10.73
N LYS A 79 -7.62 13.88 11.55
CA LYS A 79 -7.80 13.24 12.86
C LYS A 79 -8.12 11.75 12.73
N ASP A 80 -8.97 11.39 11.78
CA ASP A 80 -9.37 9.99 11.54
C ASP A 80 -8.18 9.19 10.99
N ILE A 81 -7.41 9.80 10.07
CA ILE A 81 -6.16 9.21 9.55
C ILE A 81 -5.15 8.99 10.67
N HIS A 82 -4.97 10.02 11.52
CA HIS A 82 -4.04 9.97 12.63
C HIS A 82 -4.33 8.80 13.56
N ALA A 83 -5.59 8.67 13.98
CA ALA A 83 -6.04 7.59 14.86
C ALA A 83 -5.77 6.22 14.24
N ALA A 84 -6.14 5.99 12.97
CA ALA A 84 -5.89 4.71 12.32
C ALA A 84 -4.40 4.41 12.13
N VAL A 85 -3.56 5.42 11.83
CA VAL A 85 -2.12 5.22 11.64
C VAL A 85 -1.43 4.84 12.95
N ILE A 86 -1.73 5.52 14.06
CA ILE A 86 -1.11 5.18 15.36
C ILE A 86 -1.57 3.79 15.84
N THR A 87 -2.83 3.42 15.59
CA THR A 87 -3.34 2.07 15.85
C THR A 87 -2.64 1.02 14.98
N ALA A 88 -2.52 1.25 13.66
CA ALA A 88 -1.87 0.32 12.74
C ALA A 88 -0.36 0.15 13.02
N LEU A 89 0.29 1.20 13.54
CA LEU A 89 1.70 1.17 13.93
C LEU A 89 1.94 0.64 15.35
N GLY A 90 0.91 0.58 16.19
CA GLY A 90 1.07 0.21 17.61
C GLY A 90 1.87 1.24 18.42
N ILE A 91 1.82 2.52 18.04
CA ILE A 91 2.58 3.61 18.69
C ILE A 91 1.66 4.67 19.30
N THR A 92 2.20 5.52 20.17
CA THR A 92 1.45 6.60 20.80
C THR A 92 1.44 7.89 19.97
N ALA A 93 0.50 8.78 20.29
CA ALA A 93 0.41 10.11 19.67
C ALA A 93 1.66 10.97 19.91
N ASP A 94 2.44 10.69 20.96
CA ASP A 94 3.68 11.41 21.25
C ASP A 94 4.78 11.05 20.24
N GLN A 95 4.84 9.79 19.81
CA GLN A 95 5.82 9.32 18.82
C GLN A 95 5.46 9.73 17.39
N TYR A 96 4.16 9.78 17.09
CA TYR A 96 3.63 10.22 15.81
C TYR A 96 2.53 11.24 16.00
N GLY A 97 2.88 12.51 16.20
CA GLY A 97 1.91 13.58 16.43
C GLY A 97 1.20 14.08 15.16
N LEU A 98 0.10 14.81 15.37
CA LEU A 98 -0.71 15.44 14.31
C LEU A 98 0.10 16.36 13.37
N ASN A 99 1.10 17.07 13.88
CA ASN A 99 1.97 17.92 13.06
C ASN A 99 2.83 17.10 12.09
N ARG A 100 3.32 15.94 12.55
CA ARG A 100 4.09 15.00 11.74
C ARG A 100 3.21 14.38 10.66
N LEU A 101 1.97 13.99 11.00
CA LEU A 101 0.99 13.57 10.00
C LEU A 101 0.71 14.67 8.97
N ARG A 102 0.47 15.92 9.39
CA ARG A 102 0.22 17.03 8.45
C ARG A 102 1.41 17.26 7.52
N TYR A 103 2.63 17.09 8.02
CA TYR A 103 3.83 17.14 7.19
C TYR A 103 3.84 16.01 6.15
N ASP A 104 3.57 14.78 6.57
CA ASP A 104 3.53 13.61 5.69
C ASP A 104 2.40 13.72 4.64
N LEU A 105 1.20 14.19 5.02
CA LEU A 105 0.09 14.43 4.09
C LEU A 105 0.42 15.53 3.06
N ARG A 106 1.12 16.61 3.48
CA ARG A 106 1.60 17.64 2.55
C ARG A 106 2.63 17.09 1.58
N LYS A 107 3.56 16.25 2.06
CA LYS A 107 4.54 15.55 1.24
C LYS A 107 3.87 14.66 0.20
N LEU A 108 2.93 13.81 0.60
CA LEU A 108 2.16 12.96 -0.32
C LEU A 108 1.37 13.78 -1.34
N LYS A 109 0.74 14.88 -0.92
CA LYS A 109 0.03 15.81 -1.82
C LYS A 109 0.99 16.46 -2.83
N ALA A 110 2.17 16.90 -2.40
CA ALA A 110 3.18 17.48 -3.28
C ALA A 110 3.63 16.49 -4.37
N HIS A 111 3.79 15.22 -4.03
CA HIS A 111 4.08 14.15 -5.00
C HIS A 111 2.89 13.77 -5.91
N GLY A 112 1.75 14.45 -5.76
CA GLY A 112 0.53 14.21 -6.54
C GLY A 112 -0.19 12.92 -6.13
N LEU A 113 0.10 12.37 -4.95
CA LEU A 113 -0.48 11.11 -4.47
C LEU A 113 -1.79 11.32 -3.69
N LEU A 114 -2.01 12.53 -3.20
CA LEU A 114 -3.23 12.89 -2.47
C LEU A 114 -3.94 14.07 -3.10
N VAL A 115 -5.26 14.00 -3.07
CA VAL A 115 -6.17 15.12 -3.31
C VAL A 115 -6.81 15.50 -1.97
N ARG A 116 -7.00 16.80 -1.76
CA ARG A 116 -7.75 17.32 -0.61
C ARG A 116 -9.05 17.92 -1.11
N ASP A 117 -10.16 17.43 -0.60
CA ASP A 117 -11.47 18.02 -0.83
C ASP A 117 -11.56 19.36 -0.08
N GLY A 118 -11.66 20.46 -0.84
CA GLY A 118 -11.64 21.82 -0.32
C GLY A 118 -12.81 22.15 0.61
N LYS A 119 -13.96 21.48 0.48
CA LYS A 119 -15.15 21.75 1.31
C LYS A 119 -15.14 20.98 2.62
N ARG A 120 -14.59 19.76 2.61
CA ARG A 120 -14.66 18.83 3.75
C ARG A 120 -13.34 18.63 4.47
N TYR A 121 -12.27 19.28 3.99
CA TYR A 121 -10.90 19.10 4.50
C TYR A 121 -10.48 17.63 4.61
N ALA A 122 -11.01 16.80 3.72
CA ALA A 122 -10.80 15.37 3.67
C ALA A 122 -9.75 15.02 2.61
N TYR A 123 -8.90 14.04 2.92
CA TYR A 123 -7.87 13.53 2.03
C TYR A 123 -8.35 12.25 1.35
N ARG A 124 -8.02 12.13 0.07
CA ARG A 124 -8.25 10.94 -0.76
C ARG A 124 -7.02 10.67 -1.61
N LEU A 125 -6.72 9.40 -1.87
CA LEU A 125 -5.71 9.03 -2.86
C LEU A 125 -6.17 9.52 -4.24
N SER A 126 -5.23 10.10 -5.00
CA SER A 126 -5.42 10.28 -6.44
C SER A 126 -5.33 8.92 -7.14
N GLU A 127 -5.69 8.83 -8.42
CA GLU A 127 -5.47 7.60 -9.21
C GLU A 127 -3.99 7.16 -9.18
N LYS A 128 -3.06 8.12 -9.37
CA LYS A 128 -1.63 7.89 -9.19
C LYS A 128 -1.31 7.43 -7.76
N GLY A 129 -1.90 8.07 -6.75
CA GLY A 129 -1.74 7.74 -5.35
C GLY A 129 -2.14 6.32 -5.03
N THR A 130 -3.26 5.84 -5.57
CA THR A 130 -3.76 4.46 -5.39
C THR A 130 -2.76 3.46 -5.96
N ARG A 131 -2.31 3.64 -7.21
CA ARG A 131 -1.32 2.75 -7.83
C ARG A 131 0.00 2.72 -7.04
N VAL A 132 0.50 3.88 -6.62
CA VAL A 132 1.74 4.00 -5.83
C VAL A 132 1.59 3.37 -4.45
N ALA A 133 0.48 3.64 -3.75
CA ALA A 133 0.23 3.06 -2.43
C ALA A 133 0.14 1.54 -2.51
N LEU A 134 -0.57 1.00 -3.50
CA LEU A 134 -0.66 -0.45 -3.74
C LEU A 134 0.72 -1.03 -4.01
N MET A 135 1.50 -0.41 -4.90
CA MET A 135 2.86 -0.84 -5.18
C MET A 135 3.72 -0.88 -3.90
N PHE A 136 3.70 0.17 -3.07
CA PHE A 136 4.50 0.22 -1.84
C PHE A 136 4.07 -0.85 -0.83
N VAL A 137 2.76 -1.00 -0.63
CA VAL A 137 2.20 -1.98 0.33
C VAL A 137 2.47 -3.41 -0.16
N LEU A 138 2.21 -3.71 -1.43
CA LEU A 138 2.48 -5.03 -2.01
C LEU A 138 3.98 -5.34 -2.05
N PHE A 139 4.82 -4.37 -2.43
CA PHE A 139 6.28 -4.55 -2.38
C PHE A 139 6.73 -4.89 -0.95
N HIS A 140 6.27 -4.15 0.05
CA HIS A 140 6.68 -4.41 1.42
C HIS A 140 6.10 -5.73 1.99
N GLN A 141 4.82 -6.02 1.76
CA GLN A 141 4.15 -7.20 2.32
C GLN A 141 4.46 -8.50 1.57
N LYS A 142 4.52 -8.43 0.24
CA LYS A 142 4.67 -9.61 -0.63
C LYS A 142 6.09 -9.80 -1.10
N LEU A 143 6.86 -8.74 -1.36
CA LEU A 143 8.26 -8.92 -1.80
C LEU A 143 9.22 -8.93 -0.60
N CYS A 144 9.20 -7.90 0.25
CA CYS A 144 10.14 -7.82 1.38
C CYS A 144 9.82 -8.83 2.48
N GLY A 145 8.55 -9.09 2.81
CA GLY A 145 8.21 -10.05 3.87
C GLY A 145 8.74 -11.46 3.59
N PRO A 146 8.27 -12.13 2.51
CA PRO A 146 8.74 -13.45 2.09
C PRO A 146 10.23 -13.52 1.78
N LEU A 147 10.79 -12.56 1.01
CA LEU A 147 12.22 -12.61 0.68
C LEU A 147 13.12 -12.29 1.88
N ALA A 148 12.77 -11.33 2.74
CA ALA A 148 13.60 -11.05 3.91
C ALA A 148 13.53 -12.19 4.92
N ASN A 149 12.36 -12.82 5.08
CA ASN A 149 12.25 -14.04 5.86
C ASN A 149 13.08 -15.16 5.21
N SER A 150 12.88 -15.47 3.94
CA SER A 150 13.60 -16.53 3.24
C SER A 150 15.12 -16.33 3.21
N LEU A 151 15.62 -15.12 3.03
CA LEU A 151 17.04 -14.84 2.79
C LEU A 151 17.81 -14.49 4.05
N PHE A 152 17.15 -13.94 5.08
CA PHE A 152 17.85 -13.42 6.25
C PHE A 152 17.42 -14.04 7.59
N HIS A 153 16.23 -14.65 7.72
CA HIS A 153 15.71 -15.01 9.04
C HIS A 153 15.06 -16.41 9.17
N HIS A 154 14.08 -16.76 8.34
CA HIS A 154 13.38 -18.04 8.37
C HIS A 154 12.61 -18.31 7.07
N GLN A 155 12.78 -19.48 6.46
CA GLN A 155 11.99 -19.90 5.30
C GLN A 155 10.53 -20.15 5.72
N PRO A 156 9.51 -19.66 4.99
CA PRO A 156 8.11 -20.00 5.29
C PRO A 156 7.91 -21.52 5.24
N ASP A 157 7.20 -22.08 6.23
CA ASP A 157 6.95 -23.52 6.32
C ASP A 157 6.21 -24.03 5.07
N ALA A 158 6.83 -24.98 4.36
CA ALA A 158 6.32 -25.58 3.13
C ALA A 158 4.99 -26.34 3.33
N ALA A 159 4.66 -26.72 4.57
CA ALA A 159 3.39 -27.36 4.92
C ALA A 159 2.22 -26.36 4.98
N LEU A 160 2.49 -25.08 5.25
CA LEU A 160 1.48 -24.02 5.28
C LEU A 160 1.24 -23.47 3.87
N ARG A 161 0.68 -24.32 3.00
CA ARG A 161 0.31 -23.91 1.64
C ARG A 161 -0.90 -22.98 1.66
N PRO A 162 -0.77 -21.75 1.13
CA PRO A 162 -1.89 -20.83 1.06
C PRO A 162 -2.93 -21.30 0.02
N LYS A 163 -4.22 -21.14 0.34
CA LYS A 163 -5.34 -21.71 -0.43
C LYS A 163 -5.66 -20.95 -1.72
N GLY A 164 -5.06 -19.78 -1.96
CA GLY A 164 -5.32 -18.93 -3.13
C GLY A 164 -4.44 -19.22 -4.35
N LYS A 165 -4.98 -19.04 -5.56
CA LYS A 165 -4.23 -19.15 -6.83
C LYS A 165 -3.05 -18.17 -6.91
N LEU A 166 -3.25 -16.93 -6.45
CA LEU A 166 -2.21 -15.90 -6.42
C LEU A 166 -1.08 -16.27 -5.46
N GLU A 167 -1.43 -16.72 -4.27
CA GLU A 167 -0.47 -17.06 -3.22
C GLU A 167 0.34 -18.31 -3.61
N THR A 168 -0.29 -19.27 -4.30
CA THR A 168 0.40 -20.42 -4.91
C THR A 168 1.41 -19.98 -5.97
N ALA A 169 1.02 -19.06 -6.87
CA ALA A 169 1.92 -18.51 -7.89
C ALA A 169 3.09 -17.75 -7.25
N PHE A 170 2.82 -17.00 -6.18
CA PHE A 170 3.84 -16.27 -5.42
C PHE A 170 4.85 -17.22 -4.77
N HIS A 171 4.37 -18.28 -4.12
CA HIS A 171 5.24 -19.30 -3.50
C HIS A 171 6.14 -19.99 -4.54
N LYS A 172 5.60 -20.30 -5.72
CA LYS A 172 6.38 -20.89 -6.82
C LYS A 172 7.51 -19.96 -7.27
N ALA A 173 7.23 -18.66 -7.41
CA ALA A 173 8.24 -17.68 -7.77
C ALA A 173 9.33 -17.57 -6.69
N ASP A 174 8.95 -17.57 -5.41
CA ASP A 174 9.88 -17.52 -4.27
C ASP A 174 10.83 -18.74 -4.27
N CYS A 175 10.30 -19.95 -4.47
CA CYS A 175 11.12 -21.16 -4.63
C CYS A 175 12.07 -21.09 -5.85
N SER A 176 11.62 -20.52 -6.97
CA SER A 176 12.49 -20.33 -8.15
C SER A 176 13.61 -19.33 -7.89
N ILE A 177 13.35 -18.24 -7.18
CA ILE A 177 14.36 -17.26 -6.79
C ILE A 177 15.39 -17.90 -5.85
N GLN A 178 14.95 -18.66 -4.84
CA GLN A 178 15.84 -19.41 -3.96
C GLN A 178 16.74 -20.39 -4.72
N SER A 179 16.18 -21.13 -5.68
CA SER A 179 16.97 -22.05 -6.52
C SER A 179 18.06 -21.33 -7.30
N ILE A 180 17.78 -20.13 -7.83
CA ILE A 180 18.79 -19.32 -8.53
C ILE A 180 19.88 -18.87 -7.55
N ILE A 181 19.51 -18.43 -6.34
CA ILE A 181 20.47 -17.99 -5.32
C ILE A 181 21.39 -19.14 -4.90
N GLN A 182 20.85 -20.33 -4.65
CA GLN A 182 21.64 -21.53 -4.34
C GLN A 182 22.62 -21.90 -5.47
N LEU A 183 22.19 -21.76 -6.73
CA LEU A 183 23.07 -21.99 -7.89
C LEU A 183 24.19 -20.94 -7.98
N LEU A 184 23.93 -19.70 -7.60
CA LEU A 184 24.93 -18.63 -7.55
C LEU A 184 25.92 -18.80 -6.39
N GLU A 185 25.46 -19.28 -5.23
CA GLU A 185 26.33 -19.56 -4.08
C GLU A 185 27.22 -20.79 -4.27
N ALA A 186 26.81 -21.72 -5.15
CA ALA A 186 27.55 -22.94 -5.48
C ALA A 186 28.57 -22.77 -6.63
N ALA A 187 28.65 -21.58 -7.25
CA ALA A 187 29.52 -21.24 -8.37
C ALA A 187 30.74 -20.42 -7.92
#